data_AF-A0A916QDR6-F1
#
_entry.id   AF-A0A916QDR6-F1
#
_cell.length_a   1.000
_cell.length_b   1.000
_cell.length_c   1.000
_cell.angle_alpha   90.00
_cell.angle_beta   90.00
_cell.angle_gamma   90.00
#
_symmetry.space_group_name_H-M   'P 1'
#
loop_
_entity.id
_entity.type
_entity.pdbx_description
1 polymer ?
#
loop_
_entity_poly.entity_id
_entity_poly.type
_entity_poly.pdbx_seq_one_letter_code
_entity_poly.pdbx_strand_id
1 'polypeptide(L)'
;MENKEFIKKEVEDLRKYVYKIVENVENVQNKEVKLLCYFSLLESFAQDVANYPDVGMQKIFTRFVIRYQNICSYIEFVDPVTLFYHVENELNGDVDLSEFVDGGVYHPTDQFVRNKASSLLIKIEEVLDKRKKEKLAWQHRYVDLLYRMRCRLSHEFSSNHIATASMHKEPYYMSVNRMYLKDGKEVNDNIWELNIPVEFIKTICLNCIENYLNDCLRNNTWPISNDSMGRFCELSWYSR
;
A
#
# COMPACT_ATOMS: atom_id res chain seq x y z
N MET A 1 -12.15 26.33 27.53
CA MET A 1 -10.86 25.69 27.91
C MET A 1 -11.04 24.18 28.10
N GLU A 2 -12.11 23.72 28.77
CA GLU A 2 -12.40 22.31 29.05
C GLU A 2 -12.41 21.38 27.81
N ASN A 3 -12.97 21.81 26.67
CA ASN A 3 -13.02 20.97 25.46
C ASN A 3 -11.63 20.64 24.87
N LYS A 4 -10.67 21.57 24.96
CA LYS A 4 -9.30 21.36 24.44
C LYS A 4 -8.51 20.35 25.27
N GLU A 5 -8.66 20.40 26.59
CA GLU A 5 -8.02 19.45 27.49
C GLU A 5 -8.61 18.05 27.36
N PHE A 6 -9.93 17.98 27.14
CA PHE A 6 -10.61 16.72 26.91
C PHE A 6 -10.21 16.07 25.58
N ILE A 7 -10.22 16.80 24.46
CA ILE A 7 -9.73 16.31 23.17
C ILE A 7 -8.28 15.85 23.26
N LYS A 8 -7.43 16.61 23.98
CA LYS A 8 -6.04 16.21 24.20
C LYS A 8 -5.95 14.86 24.91
N LYS A 9 -6.72 14.67 25.98
CA LYS A 9 -6.75 13.41 26.73
C LYS A 9 -7.17 12.24 25.82
N GLU A 10 -8.26 12.39 25.06
CA GLU A 10 -8.76 11.34 24.17
C GLU A 10 -7.76 10.97 23.07
N VAL A 11 -7.08 11.97 22.49
CA VAL A 11 -5.99 11.72 21.54
C VAL A 11 -4.85 10.93 22.19
N GLU A 12 -4.43 11.28 23.40
CA GLU A 12 -3.37 10.55 24.10
C GLU A 12 -3.79 9.11 24.46
N ASP A 13 -5.03 8.91 24.86
CA ASP A 13 -5.55 7.59 25.22
C ASP A 13 -5.69 6.70 23.98
N LEU A 14 -6.17 7.25 22.86
CA LEU A 14 -6.19 6.55 21.58
C LEU A 14 -4.79 6.25 21.05
N ARG A 15 -3.84 7.18 21.19
CA ARG A 15 -2.44 6.97 20.83
C ARG A 15 -1.88 5.76 21.58
N LYS A 16 -2.02 5.72 22.91
CA LYS A 16 -1.57 4.58 23.74
C LYS A 16 -2.24 3.28 23.32
N TYR A 17 -3.54 3.33 23.02
CA TYR A 17 -4.28 2.16 22.56
C TYR A 17 -3.73 1.61 21.23
N VAL A 18 -3.48 2.47 20.24
CA VAL A 18 -2.88 2.08 18.96
C VAL A 18 -1.49 1.47 19.15
N TYR A 19 -0.63 2.09 19.96
CA TYR A 19 0.70 1.54 20.25
C TYR A 19 0.63 0.16 20.89
N LYS A 20 -0.30 -0.05 21.83
CA LYS A 20 -0.53 -1.36 22.45
C LYS A 20 -1.01 -2.40 21.44
N ILE A 21 -1.88 -2.04 20.50
CA ILE A 21 -2.27 -2.96 19.42
C ILE A 21 -1.06 -3.34 18.59
N VAL A 22 -0.26 -2.36 18.14
CA VAL A 22 0.91 -2.62 17.31
C VAL A 22 1.96 -3.46 18.05
N GLU A 23 2.17 -3.24 19.34
CA GLU A 23 3.03 -4.07 20.19
C GLU A 23 2.53 -5.53 20.24
N ASN A 24 1.22 -5.74 20.38
CA ASN A 24 0.64 -7.08 20.35
C ASN A 24 0.83 -7.76 18.98
N VAL A 25 0.63 -7.01 17.89
CA VAL A 25 0.84 -7.51 16.52
C VAL A 25 2.30 -7.93 16.32
N GLU A 26 3.26 -7.24 16.93
CA GLU A 26 4.67 -7.56 16.77
C GLU A 26 5.08 -8.92 17.35
N ASN A 27 4.34 -9.42 18.34
CA ASN A 27 4.53 -10.74 18.91
C ASN A 27 4.00 -11.89 18.02
N VAL A 28 3.22 -11.57 16.98
CA VAL A 28 2.71 -12.56 16.03
C VAL A 28 3.84 -13.03 15.11
N GLN A 29 4.05 -14.34 14.98
CA GLN A 29 5.13 -14.87 14.15
C GLN A 29 4.84 -14.78 12.65
N ASN A 30 3.57 -14.94 12.27
CA ASN A 30 3.15 -14.94 10.88
C ASN A 30 3.12 -13.50 10.31
N LYS A 31 3.85 -13.27 9.22
CA LYS A 31 4.02 -11.95 8.60
C LYS A 31 2.75 -11.47 7.88
N GLU A 32 2.00 -12.39 7.27
CA GLU A 32 0.73 -12.10 6.60
C GLU A 32 -0.29 -11.56 7.62
N VAL A 33 -0.38 -12.16 8.81
CA VAL A 33 -1.23 -11.69 9.90
C VAL A 33 -0.78 -10.31 10.38
N LYS A 34 0.53 -10.06 10.53
CA LYS A 34 1.02 -8.72 10.87
C LYS A 34 0.55 -7.67 9.86
N LEU A 35 0.76 -7.95 8.58
CA LEU A 35 0.36 -7.07 7.49
C LEU A 35 -1.15 -6.80 7.49
N LEU A 36 -1.96 -7.84 7.66
CA LEU A 36 -3.42 -7.70 7.76
C LEU A 36 -3.80 -6.79 8.92
N CYS A 37 -3.20 -6.96 10.11
CA CYS A 37 -3.48 -6.10 11.25
C CYS A 37 -3.12 -4.63 11.00
N TYR A 38 -1.96 -4.35 10.38
CA TYR A 38 -1.57 -2.98 10.04
C TYR A 38 -2.51 -2.35 9.00
N PHE A 39 -2.88 -3.11 7.97
CA PHE A 39 -3.83 -2.63 6.98
C PHE A 39 -5.23 -2.41 7.57
N SER A 40 -5.70 -3.28 8.46
CA SER A 40 -6.98 -3.10 9.15
C SER A 40 -6.99 -1.85 10.03
N LEU A 41 -5.88 -1.55 10.71
CA LEU A 41 -5.74 -0.29 11.47
C LEU A 41 -5.83 0.93 10.54
N LEU A 42 -5.02 0.97 9.48
CA LEU A 42 -5.07 2.07 8.49
C LEU A 42 -6.47 2.26 7.91
N GLU A 43 -7.13 1.16 7.55
CA GLU A 43 -8.46 1.18 6.95
C GLU A 43 -9.52 1.67 7.94
N SER A 44 -9.45 1.27 9.21
CA SER A 44 -10.38 1.75 10.24
C SER A 44 -10.34 3.27 10.39
N PHE A 45 -9.14 3.87 10.44
CA PHE A 45 -8.99 5.33 10.50
C PHE A 45 -9.42 6.01 9.19
N ALA A 46 -9.11 5.40 8.04
CA ALA A 46 -9.54 5.93 6.74
C ALA A 46 -11.07 5.95 6.60
N GLN A 47 -11.73 4.87 7.02
CA GLN A 47 -13.19 4.76 7.01
C GLN A 47 -13.85 5.75 7.97
N ASP A 48 -13.32 5.91 9.18
CA ASP A 48 -13.81 6.93 10.12
C ASP A 48 -13.74 8.33 9.51
N VAL A 49 -12.58 8.72 8.95
CA VAL A 49 -12.40 10.04 8.31
C VAL A 49 -13.39 10.25 7.15
N ALA A 50 -13.73 9.17 6.44
CA ALA A 50 -14.68 9.20 5.34
C ALA A 50 -16.15 9.01 5.77
N ASN A 51 -16.42 8.88 7.07
CA ASN A 51 -17.74 8.57 7.63
C ASN A 51 -18.37 7.29 7.03
N TYR A 52 -17.60 6.19 7.03
CA TYR A 52 -18.05 4.83 6.72
C TYR A 52 -18.94 4.69 5.47
N PRO A 53 -18.44 5.04 4.27
CA PRO A 53 -19.24 4.91 3.06
C PRO A 53 -19.30 3.45 2.58
N ASP A 54 -20.34 3.09 1.84
CA ASP A 54 -20.56 1.70 1.37
C ASP A 54 -19.68 1.29 0.17
N VAL A 55 -19.14 2.27 -0.56
CA VAL A 55 -18.37 2.04 -1.80
C VAL A 55 -17.11 2.90 -1.87
N GLY A 56 -16.15 2.47 -2.70
CA GLY A 56 -14.95 3.25 -2.98
C GLY A 56 -13.83 3.13 -1.94
N MET A 57 -13.76 2.03 -1.20
CA MET A 57 -12.77 1.77 -0.14
C MET A 57 -11.33 2.03 -0.57
N GLN A 58 -10.93 1.63 -1.78
CA GLN A 58 -9.58 1.93 -2.30
C GLN A 58 -9.29 3.43 -2.32
N LYS A 59 -10.25 4.24 -2.77
CA LYS A 59 -10.07 5.70 -2.86
C LYS A 59 -9.98 6.34 -1.49
N ILE A 60 -10.71 5.81 -0.50
CA ILE A 60 -10.70 6.28 0.88
C ILE A 60 -9.37 5.95 1.55
N PHE A 61 -8.95 4.69 1.45
CA PHE A 61 -7.67 4.22 1.95
C PHE A 61 -6.51 5.04 1.36
N THR A 62 -6.44 5.14 0.02
CA THR A 62 -5.35 5.85 -0.66
C THR A 62 -5.32 7.34 -0.31
N ARG A 63 -6.48 8.00 -0.22
CA ARG A 63 -6.56 9.41 0.23
C ARG A 63 -6.08 9.60 1.66
N PHE A 64 -6.46 8.69 2.56
CA PHE A 64 -6.01 8.74 3.95
C PHE A 64 -4.49 8.61 4.03
N VAL A 65 -3.92 7.60 3.36
CA VAL A 65 -2.47 7.39 3.32
C VAL A 65 -1.78 8.60 2.72
N ILE A 66 -2.18 9.09 1.54
CA ILE A 66 -1.57 10.28 0.91
C ILE A 66 -1.62 11.51 1.84
N ARG A 67 -2.75 11.73 2.53
CA ARG A 67 -2.95 12.90 3.38
C ARG A 67 -2.07 12.87 4.62
N TYR A 68 -1.93 11.72 5.26
CA TYR A 68 -1.33 11.63 6.59
C TYR A 68 0.05 10.97 6.60
N GLN A 69 0.48 10.29 5.56
CA GLN A 69 1.89 9.87 5.46
C GLN A 69 2.77 11.10 5.17
N ASN A 70 3.93 11.19 5.82
CA ASN A 70 4.93 12.22 5.51
C ASN A 70 6.38 11.68 5.48
N ILE A 71 6.53 10.37 5.43
CA ILE A 71 7.83 9.69 5.44
C ILE A 71 8.27 9.23 4.05
N CYS A 72 7.35 9.20 3.08
CA CYS A 72 7.57 8.63 1.76
C CYS A 72 7.23 9.65 0.68
N SER A 73 8.25 10.19 0.00
CA SER A 73 8.07 11.17 -1.09
C SER A 73 7.57 10.55 -2.40
N TYR A 74 7.63 9.22 -2.52
CA TYR A 74 7.33 8.47 -3.74
C TYR A 74 5.99 7.74 -3.69
N ILE A 75 5.19 7.87 -2.62
CA ILE A 75 3.98 7.06 -2.42
C ILE A 75 2.95 7.23 -3.56
N GLU A 76 2.96 8.40 -4.21
CA GLU A 76 2.09 8.74 -5.33
C GLU A 76 2.73 8.48 -6.70
N PHE A 77 4.01 8.11 -6.75
CA PHE A 77 4.69 7.81 -8.01
C PHE A 77 4.20 6.48 -8.58
N VAL A 78 4.32 6.34 -9.89
CA VAL A 78 4.00 5.11 -10.61
C VAL A 78 5.17 4.15 -10.52
N ASP A 79 4.88 2.92 -10.13
CA ASP A 79 5.84 1.83 -10.10
C ASP A 79 6.08 1.29 -11.53
N PRO A 80 7.32 1.33 -12.06
CA PRO A 80 7.60 0.92 -13.43
C PRO A 80 7.54 -0.59 -13.63
N VAL A 81 7.89 -1.40 -12.62
CA VAL A 81 8.03 -2.85 -12.77
C VAL A 81 6.67 -3.52 -12.91
N THR A 82 5.75 -3.25 -11.98
CA THR A 82 4.37 -3.77 -12.06
C THR A 82 3.63 -3.17 -13.24
N LEU A 83 3.91 -1.92 -13.63
CA LEU A 83 3.32 -1.32 -14.82
C LEU A 83 3.79 -2.06 -16.08
N PHE A 84 5.09 -2.29 -16.23
CA PHE A 84 5.67 -3.01 -17.36
C PHE A 84 5.00 -4.37 -17.55
N TYR A 85 4.95 -5.21 -16.51
CA TYR A 85 4.33 -6.53 -16.62
C TYR A 85 2.82 -6.49 -16.90
N HIS A 86 2.13 -5.37 -16.63
CA HIS A 86 0.74 -5.22 -17.04
C HIS A 86 0.60 -5.10 -18.55
N VAL A 87 1.54 -4.39 -19.20
CA VAL A 87 1.44 -4.00 -20.62
C VAL A 87 2.48 -4.66 -21.53
N GLU A 88 3.29 -5.57 -21.01
CA GLU A 88 4.43 -6.16 -21.71
C GLU A 88 4.03 -6.74 -23.08
N ASN A 89 2.88 -7.42 -23.14
CA ASN A 89 2.37 -8.02 -24.37
C ASN A 89 1.94 -6.95 -25.39
N GLU A 90 1.36 -5.84 -24.93
CA GLU A 90 0.93 -4.74 -25.78
C GLU A 90 2.10 -3.92 -26.32
N LEU A 91 3.23 -3.87 -25.60
CA LEU A 91 4.41 -3.10 -25.99
C LEU A 91 5.31 -3.79 -27.03
N ASN A 92 5.09 -5.08 -27.35
CA ASN A 92 5.81 -5.83 -28.39
C ASN A 92 7.36 -5.72 -28.32
N GLY A 93 7.93 -5.52 -27.13
CA GLY A 93 9.38 -5.40 -26.93
C GLY A 93 9.98 -4.01 -27.19
N ASP A 94 9.17 -2.98 -27.46
CA ASP A 94 9.66 -1.60 -27.67
C ASP A 94 10.28 -0.98 -26.40
N VAL A 95 9.88 -1.49 -25.23
CA VAL A 95 10.41 -1.10 -23.92
C VAL A 95 10.55 -2.38 -23.11
N ASP A 96 11.66 -2.53 -22.38
CA ASP A 96 11.92 -3.66 -21.49
C ASP A 96 12.39 -3.16 -20.10
N LEU A 97 12.84 -4.05 -19.22
CA LEU A 97 13.48 -3.70 -17.94
C LEU A 97 15.01 -3.84 -17.97
N SER A 98 15.65 -3.83 -19.14
CA SER A 98 17.09 -4.11 -19.30
C SER A 98 18.01 -3.11 -18.59
N GLU A 99 17.53 -1.89 -18.36
CA GLU A 99 18.25 -0.86 -17.61
C GLU A 99 18.41 -1.22 -16.12
N PHE A 100 17.59 -2.15 -15.60
CA PHE A 100 17.84 -2.78 -14.32
C PHE A 100 18.87 -3.90 -14.51
N VAL A 101 20.05 -3.73 -13.91
CA VAL A 101 21.17 -4.68 -14.00
C VAL A 101 20.97 -5.82 -13.02
N ASP A 102 21.04 -7.06 -13.51
CA ASP A 102 20.94 -8.27 -12.68
C ASP A 102 21.92 -8.26 -11.50
N GLY A 103 21.42 -8.59 -10.31
CA GLY A 103 22.16 -8.50 -9.04
C GLY A 103 22.13 -7.10 -8.40
N GLY A 104 21.57 -6.09 -9.07
CA GLY A 104 21.33 -4.76 -8.50
C GLY A 104 20.14 -4.73 -7.53
N VAL A 105 20.21 -3.83 -6.55
CA VAL A 105 19.09 -3.44 -5.70
C VAL A 105 18.78 -1.97 -5.98
N TYR A 106 17.53 -1.68 -6.34
CA TYR A 106 17.08 -0.34 -6.68
C TYR A 106 15.95 0.10 -5.76
N HIS A 107 15.75 1.40 -5.63
CA HIS A 107 14.74 1.99 -4.75
C HIS A 107 13.77 2.89 -5.52
N PRO A 108 12.52 3.05 -5.04
CA PRO A 108 11.54 3.98 -5.61
C PRO A 108 12.03 5.42 -5.79
N THR A 109 12.98 5.84 -4.96
CA THR A 109 13.56 7.19 -4.98
C THR A 109 14.60 7.39 -6.07
N ASP A 110 15.11 6.32 -6.69
CA ASP A 110 16.17 6.38 -7.68
C ASP A 110 15.67 7.09 -8.94
N GLN A 111 16.47 8.04 -9.43
CA GLN A 111 16.08 8.85 -10.59
C GLN A 111 15.80 7.99 -11.82
N PHE A 112 16.60 6.94 -12.02
CA PHE A 112 16.42 6.00 -13.12
C PHE A 112 15.06 5.28 -13.05
N VAL A 113 14.64 4.79 -11.88
CA VAL A 113 13.33 4.14 -11.67
C VAL A 113 12.18 5.08 -12.06
N ARG A 114 12.27 6.36 -11.67
CA ARG A 114 11.27 7.38 -12.04
C ARG A 114 11.26 7.68 -13.54
N ASN A 115 12.44 7.77 -14.15
CA ASN A 115 12.57 7.98 -15.59
C ASN A 115 11.94 6.80 -16.35
N LYS A 116 12.11 5.57 -15.86
CA LYS A 116 11.53 4.38 -16.46
C LYS A 116 10.00 4.37 -16.40
N ALA A 117 9.43 4.76 -15.26
CA ALA A 117 7.98 4.91 -15.15
C ALA A 117 7.45 5.94 -16.15
N SER A 118 8.15 7.08 -16.28
CA SER A 118 7.78 8.13 -17.22
C SER A 118 7.85 7.66 -18.68
N SER A 119 8.92 6.94 -19.07
CA SER A 119 9.07 6.42 -20.43
C SER A 119 8.00 5.38 -20.78
N LEU A 120 7.66 4.49 -19.83
CA LEU A 120 6.57 3.52 -20.01
C LEU A 120 5.23 4.22 -20.23
N LEU A 121 4.93 5.27 -19.44
CA LEU A 121 3.67 6.00 -19.59
C LEU A 121 3.56 6.73 -20.93
N ILE A 122 4.66 7.28 -21.45
CA ILE A 122 4.70 7.86 -22.80
C ILE A 122 4.39 6.78 -23.83
N LYS A 123 5.05 5.63 -23.73
CA LYS A 123 4.85 4.54 -24.69
C LYS A 123 3.43 3.95 -24.65
N ILE A 124 2.85 3.82 -23.47
CA ILE A 124 1.46 3.36 -23.30
C ILE A 124 0.48 4.33 -23.99
N GLU A 125 0.74 5.64 -23.96
CA GLU A 125 -0.08 6.62 -24.66
C GLU A 125 -0.02 6.46 -26.18
N GLU A 126 1.18 6.20 -26.69
CA GLU A 126 1.42 5.99 -28.12
C GLU A 126 0.74 4.73 -28.66
N VAL A 127 0.77 3.64 -27.88
CA VAL A 127 0.31 2.31 -28.33
C VAL A 127 -1.16 2.04 -28.02
N LEU A 128 -1.65 2.46 -26.84
CA LEU A 128 -2.99 2.08 -26.36
C LEU A 128 -3.96 3.25 -26.43
N ASP A 129 -3.71 4.30 -25.64
CA ASP A 129 -4.33 5.63 -25.69
C ASP A 129 -4.10 6.35 -24.34
N LYS A 130 -4.46 7.64 -24.31
CA LYS A 130 -4.39 8.49 -23.12
C LYS A 130 -5.24 7.99 -21.95
N ARG A 131 -6.44 7.47 -22.20
CA ARG A 131 -7.36 7.01 -21.14
C ARG A 131 -6.81 5.76 -20.45
N LYS A 132 -6.23 4.84 -21.21
CA LYS A 132 -5.56 3.64 -20.71
C LYS A 132 -4.31 4.02 -19.93
N LYS A 133 -3.49 4.97 -20.42
CA LYS A 133 -2.37 5.55 -19.65
C LYS A 133 -2.82 6.06 -18.30
N GLU A 134 -3.83 6.93 -18.25
CA GLU A 134 -4.32 7.53 -16.99
C GLU A 134 -4.83 6.47 -16.02
N LYS A 135 -5.57 5.47 -16.51
CA LYS A 135 -6.05 4.35 -15.71
C LYS A 135 -4.88 3.53 -15.14
N LEU A 136 -3.92 3.16 -15.96
CA LEU A 136 -2.77 2.35 -15.55
C LEU A 136 -1.85 3.12 -14.60
N ALA A 137 -1.60 4.40 -14.87
CA ALA A 137 -0.86 5.28 -13.98
C ALA A 137 -1.49 5.30 -12.59
N TRP A 138 -2.81 5.51 -12.50
CA TRP A 138 -3.51 5.48 -11.21
C TRP A 138 -3.41 4.11 -10.54
N GLN A 139 -3.66 3.03 -11.27
CA GLN A 139 -3.61 1.68 -10.69
C GLN A 139 -2.22 1.38 -10.12
N HIS A 140 -1.15 1.73 -10.84
CA HIS A 140 0.22 1.35 -10.52
C HIS A 140 0.97 2.35 -9.64
N ARG A 141 0.28 3.28 -8.97
CA ARG A 141 0.92 4.06 -7.91
C ARG A 141 1.24 3.19 -6.70
N TYR A 142 2.33 3.47 -5.98
CA TYR A 142 2.67 2.71 -4.78
C TYR A 142 1.53 2.64 -3.77
N VAL A 143 0.83 3.76 -3.51
CA VAL A 143 -0.33 3.78 -2.60
C VAL A 143 -1.46 2.84 -3.05
N ASP A 144 -1.69 2.73 -4.36
CA ASP A 144 -2.70 1.85 -4.94
C ASP A 144 -2.24 0.39 -4.92
N LEU A 145 -0.93 0.14 -5.08
CA LEU A 145 -0.32 -1.17 -4.89
C LEU A 145 -0.39 -1.65 -3.43
N LEU A 146 -0.24 -0.76 -2.44
CA LEU A 146 -0.45 -1.09 -1.03
C LEU A 146 -1.87 -1.59 -0.76
N TYR A 147 -2.87 -0.91 -1.34
CA TYR A 147 -4.26 -1.37 -1.23
C TYR A 147 -4.47 -2.72 -1.93
N ARG A 148 -3.87 -2.92 -3.12
CA ARG A 148 -3.92 -4.23 -3.80
C ARG A 148 -3.26 -5.34 -2.99
N MET A 149 -2.14 -5.06 -2.32
CA MET A 149 -1.46 -5.99 -1.42
C MET A 149 -2.36 -6.39 -0.26
N ARG A 150 -3.06 -5.45 0.38
CA ARG A 150 -4.09 -5.73 1.41
C ARG A 150 -5.16 -6.70 0.89
N CYS A 151 -5.72 -6.43 -0.29
CA CYS A 151 -6.75 -7.30 -0.89
C CYS A 151 -6.19 -8.70 -1.15
N ARG A 152 -5.00 -8.79 -1.74
CA ARG A 152 -4.34 -10.06 -2.03
C ARG A 152 -4.11 -10.89 -0.76
N LEU A 153 -3.55 -10.30 0.29
CA LEU A 153 -3.34 -10.98 1.57
C LEU A 153 -4.64 -11.51 2.20
N SER A 154 -5.76 -10.83 1.98
CA SER A 154 -7.06 -11.26 2.49
C SER A 154 -7.65 -12.46 1.72
N HIS A 155 -7.28 -12.62 0.44
CA HIS A 155 -7.80 -13.69 -0.44
C HIS A 155 -6.83 -14.86 -0.61
N GLU A 156 -5.53 -14.64 -0.45
CA GLU A 156 -4.44 -15.54 -0.80
C GLU A 156 -3.55 -15.85 0.42
N PHE A 157 -4.17 -16.00 1.60
CA PHE A 157 -3.49 -16.21 2.89
C PHE A 157 -2.59 -17.47 2.91
N SER A 158 -2.75 -18.39 1.96
CA SER A 158 -2.05 -19.69 1.90
C SER A 158 -0.94 -19.78 0.85
N SER A 159 -0.72 -18.75 0.03
CA SER A 159 0.33 -18.78 -1.00
C SER A 159 1.58 -18.05 -0.54
N ASN A 160 2.73 -18.70 -0.72
CA ASN A 160 4.06 -18.20 -0.37
C ASN A 160 4.40 -16.96 -1.22
N HIS A 161 3.87 -15.80 -0.85
CA HIS A 161 4.11 -14.51 -1.51
C HIS A 161 5.07 -13.62 -0.74
N ILE A 162 5.59 -14.10 0.40
CA ILE A 162 6.52 -13.36 1.23
C ILE A 162 7.92 -13.91 1.02
N ALA A 163 8.78 -13.06 0.45
CA ALA A 163 10.21 -13.33 0.35
C ALA A 163 10.83 -13.54 1.75
N THR A 164 11.90 -14.33 1.79
CA THR A 164 12.73 -14.51 2.98
C THR A 164 13.26 -13.15 3.46
N ALA A 165 13.54 -13.06 4.77
CA ALA A 165 13.87 -11.80 5.43
C ALA A 165 14.98 -11.02 4.70
N SER A 166 14.66 -9.84 4.19
CA SER A 166 15.66 -8.89 3.69
C SER A 166 15.97 -7.86 4.76
N MET A 167 17.18 -7.31 4.74
CA MET A 167 17.61 -6.26 5.66
C MET A 167 17.05 -4.87 5.28
N HIS A 168 16.29 -4.77 4.18
CA HIS A 168 15.77 -3.51 3.69
C HIS A 168 14.55 -3.07 4.51
N LYS A 169 14.55 -1.80 4.92
CA LYS A 169 13.45 -1.17 5.66
C LYS A 169 12.46 -0.41 4.77
N GLU A 170 12.87 -0.14 3.53
CA GLU A 170 12.10 0.57 2.51
C GLU A 170 11.81 -0.38 1.33
N PRO A 171 10.79 -0.10 0.51
CA PRO A 171 10.54 -0.83 -0.72
C PRO A 171 11.77 -0.79 -1.64
N TYR A 172 11.96 -1.88 -2.37
CA TYR A 172 13.11 -2.05 -3.25
C TYR A 172 12.77 -3.01 -4.40
N TYR A 173 13.61 -2.98 -5.42
CA TYR A 173 13.57 -3.89 -6.56
C TYR A 173 14.76 -4.82 -6.53
N MET A 174 14.52 -6.08 -6.86
CA MET A 174 15.56 -7.05 -7.10
C MET A 174 15.14 -8.01 -8.21
N SER A 175 16.13 -8.53 -8.93
CA SER A 175 15.95 -9.62 -9.89
C SER A 175 15.86 -10.94 -9.11
N VAL A 176 14.85 -11.74 -9.43
CA VAL A 176 14.65 -13.08 -8.87
C VAL A 176 14.53 -14.10 -9.99
N ASN A 177 15.05 -15.29 -9.73
CA ASN A 177 14.85 -16.42 -10.61
C ASN A 177 13.47 -17.03 -10.32
N ARG A 178 12.64 -17.14 -11.36
CA ARG A 178 11.35 -17.79 -11.30
C ARG A 178 11.40 -19.07 -12.13
N MET A 179 10.88 -20.14 -11.53
CA MET A 179 10.73 -21.45 -12.17
C MET A 179 9.26 -21.84 -12.17
N TYR A 180 8.70 -22.14 -13.33
CA TYR A 180 7.31 -22.56 -13.47
C TYR A 180 7.11 -23.48 -14.67
N LEU A 181 5.99 -24.20 -14.68
CA LEU A 181 5.61 -25.08 -15.80
C LEU A 181 4.70 -24.32 -16.78
N LYS A 182 5.10 -24.26 -18.05
CA LYS A 182 4.29 -23.74 -19.15
C LYS A 182 4.23 -24.80 -20.26
N ASP A 183 3.02 -25.24 -20.59
CA ASP A 183 2.78 -26.28 -21.61
C ASP A 183 3.60 -27.57 -21.39
N GLY A 184 3.73 -27.99 -20.12
CA GLY A 184 4.50 -29.17 -19.73
C GLY A 184 6.02 -29.02 -19.79
N LYS A 185 6.53 -27.82 -20.12
CA LYS A 185 7.96 -27.49 -20.10
C LYS A 185 8.29 -26.62 -18.90
N GLU A 186 9.42 -26.92 -18.27
CA GLU A 186 9.99 -26.04 -17.25
C GLU A 186 10.51 -24.78 -17.94
N VAL A 187 10.01 -23.63 -17.50
CA VAL A 187 10.49 -22.30 -17.88
C VAL A 187 11.23 -21.75 -16.69
N ASN A 188 12.46 -21.32 -16.95
CA ASN A 188 13.30 -20.63 -15.98
C ASN A 188 13.60 -19.24 -16.57
N ASP A 189 13.11 -18.20 -15.91
CA ASP A 189 13.35 -16.81 -16.29
C ASP A 189 13.73 -15.95 -15.07
N ASN A 190 14.42 -14.84 -15.34
CA ASN A 190 14.67 -13.82 -14.34
C ASN A 190 13.62 -12.72 -14.49
N ILE A 191 12.98 -12.34 -13.38
CA ILE A 191 12.02 -11.25 -13.33
C ILE A 191 12.43 -10.24 -12.27
N TRP A 192 12.02 -8.98 -12.46
CA TRP A 192 12.17 -7.95 -11.44
C TRP A 192 10.95 -7.93 -10.54
N GLU A 193 11.16 -7.83 -9.23
CA GLU A 193 10.06 -7.75 -8.26
C GLU A 193 10.16 -6.51 -7.39
N LEU A 194 9.03 -5.80 -7.24
CA LEU A 194 8.85 -4.83 -6.18
C LEU A 194 8.63 -5.57 -4.85
N ASN A 195 9.57 -5.44 -3.94
CA ASN A 195 9.51 -5.97 -2.60
C ASN A 195 9.14 -4.87 -1.60
N ILE A 196 8.11 -5.12 -0.78
CA ILE A 196 7.65 -4.18 0.25
C ILE A 196 7.81 -4.82 1.63
N PRO A 197 8.78 -4.36 2.45
CA PRO A 197 9.02 -4.93 3.78
C PRO A 197 7.83 -4.75 4.74
N VAL A 198 7.61 -5.73 5.64
CA VAL A 198 6.58 -5.63 6.70
C VAL A 198 6.84 -4.42 7.61
N GLU A 199 8.10 -4.15 7.94
CA GLU A 199 8.49 -3.00 8.76
C GLU A 199 8.10 -1.67 8.10
N PHE A 200 8.16 -1.59 6.77
CA PHE A 200 7.72 -0.40 6.03
C PHE A 200 6.22 -0.16 6.22
N ILE A 201 5.40 -1.21 6.10
CA ILE A 201 3.94 -1.12 6.29
C ILE A 201 3.59 -0.68 7.71
N LYS A 202 4.27 -1.24 8.73
CA LYS A 202 4.15 -0.81 10.13
C LYS A 202 4.49 0.67 10.28
N THR A 203 5.59 1.11 9.67
CA THR A 203 6.07 2.50 9.75
C THR A 203 5.06 3.46 9.11
N ILE A 204 4.54 3.14 7.92
CA ILE A 204 3.47 3.90 7.26
C ILE A 204 2.21 3.93 8.13
N CYS A 205 1.80 2.78 8.70
CA CYS A 205 0.63 2.69 9.57
C CYS A 205 0.72 3.64 10.76
N LEU A 206 1.80 3.56 11.53
CA LEU A 206 2.01 4.41 12.70
C LEU A 206 2.13 5.89 12.31
N ASN A 207 2.85 6.18 11.22
CA ASN A 207 3.04 7.55 10.75
C ASN A 207 1.72 8.22 10.34
N CYS A 208 0.89 7.53 9.56
CA CYS A 208 -0.42 8.03 9.17
C CYS A 208 -1.32 8.29 10.40
N ILE A 209 -1.39 7.34 11.34
CA ILE A 209 -2.23 7.48 12.52
C ILE A 209 -1.73 8.62 13.41
N GLU A 210 -0.43 8.71 13.65
CA GLU A 210 0.16 9.79 14.47
C GLU A 210 -0.10 11.17 13.84
N ASN A 211 0.07 11.30 12.53
CA ASN A 211 -0.20 12.56 11.84
C ASN A 211 -1.70 12.90 11.80
N TYR A 212 -2.59 11.91 11.73
CA TYR A 212 -4.03 12.10 11.90
C TYR A 212 -4.36 12.62 13.30
N LEU A 213 -3.83 11.99 14.35
CA LEU A 213 -4.05 12.40 15.73
C LEU A 213 -3.51 13.81 16.00
N ASN A 214 -2.37 14.16 15.43
CA ASN A 214 -1.82 15.51 15.49
C ASN A 214 -2.69 16.51 14.71
N ASP A 215 -3.30 16.11 13.60
CA ASP A 215 -4.31 16.92 12.90
C ASP A 215 -5.54 17.17 13.77
N CYS A 216 -6.00 16.15 14.52
CA CYS A 216 -7.10 16.29 15.47
C CYS A 216 -6.79 17.32 16.56
N LEU A 217 -5.58 17.27 17.14
CA LEU A 217 -5.12 18.24 18.13
C LEU A 217 -5.03 19.66 17.58
N ARG A 218 -4.43 19.83 16.39
CA ARG A 218 -4.27 21.15 15.74
C ARG A 218 -5.62 21.80 15.44
N ASN A 219 -6.56 21.00 14.94
CA ASN A 219 -7.88 21.48 14.51
C ASN A 219 -8.93 21.44 15.63
N ASN A 220 -8.57 20.97 16.83
CA ASN A 220 -9.51 20.78 17.94
C ASN A 220 -10.73 19.94 17.52
N THR A 221 -10.48 18.83 16.83
CA THR A 221 -11.50 17.88 16.39
C THR A 221 -11.42 16.60 17.21
N TRP A 222 -12.58 15.99 17.46
CA TRP A 222 -12.66 14.73 18.18
C TRP A 222 -12.04 13.60 17.34
N PRO A 223 -11.11 12.79 17.88
CA PRO A 223 -10.57 11.66 17.14
C PRO A 223 -11.61 10.54 17.02
N ILE A 224 -11.66 9.90 15.86
CA ILE A 224 -12.60 8.83 15.54
C ILE A 224 -14.07 9.23 15.81
N SER A 225 -14.46 10.43 15.35
CA SER A 225 -15.76 11.04 15.68
C SER A 225 -16.97 10.31 15.11
N ASN A 226 -16.77 9.48 14.08
CA ASN A 226 -17.85 8.75 13.42
C ASN A 226 -18.00 7.32 13.95
N ASP A 227 -17.02 6.80 14.72
CA ASP A 227 -17.07 5.48 15.36
C ASP A 227 -17.84 5.53 16.68
N SER A 228 -19.15 5.75 16.57
CA SER A 228 -20.03 5.77 17.75
C SER A 228 -20.43 4.35 18.20
N MET A 229 -20.80 4.19 19.47
CA MET A 229 -21.39 2.95 20.03
C MET A 229 -22.66 2.46 19.29
N GLY A 230 -23.26 3.29 18.44
CA GLY A 230 -24.39 2.91 17.59
C GLY A 230 -24.00 2.11 16.35
N ARG A 231 -22.71 1.83 16.15
CA ARG A 231 -22.21 1.01 15.04
C ARG A 231 -22.28 -0.47 15.42
N PHE A 232 -22.96 -1.25 14.59
CA PHE A 232 -23.09 -2.70 14.75
C PHE A 232 -22.85 -3.39 13.40
N CYS A 233 -22.36 -4.62 13.44
CA CYS A 233 -22.20 -5.44 12.24
C CYS A 233 -23.55 -6.07 11.88
N GLU A 234 -24.26 -5.49 10.92
CA GLU A 234 -25.44 -6.14 10.33
C GLU A 234 -24.99 -7.28 9.42
N LEU A 235 -25.34 -8.52 9.80
CA LEU A 235 -25.09 -9.71 9.00
C LEU A 235 -26.42 -10.32 8.58
N SER A 236 -26.85 -9.97 7.38
CA SER A 236 -28.03 -10.52 6.71
C SER A 236 -27.85 -10.55 5.20
N TRP A 237 -28.57 -11.43 4.51
CA TRP A 237 -28.62 -11.47 3.04
C TRP A 237 -29.17 -10.18 2.41
N TYR A 238 -29.78 -9.32 3.22
CA TYR A 238 -30.42 -8.06 2.82
C TYR A 238 -29.75 -6.83 3.47
N SER A 239 -28.60 -7.02 4.12
CA SER A 239 -27.81 -5.89 4.62
C SER A 239 -27.36 -5.10 3.40
N ARG A 240 -27.50 -3.78 3.49
CA ARG A 240 -27.26 -2.87 2.36
C ARG A 240 -25.83 -2.91 1.87
#